data_AF-A0A972UYM1-F1
#
_entry.id   AF-A0A972UYM1-F1
#
_cell.length_a   1.000
_cell.length_b   1.000
_cell.length_c   1.000
_cell.angle_alpha   90.00
_cell.angle_beta   90.00
_cell.angle_gamma   90.00
#
_symmetry.space_group_name_H-M   'P 1'
#
loop_
_entity.id
_entity.type
_entity.pdbx_description
1 polymer ?
#
loop_
_entity_poly.entity_id
_entity_poly.type
_entity_poly.pdbx_seq_one_letter_code
_entity_poly.pdbx_strand_id
1 'polypeptide(L)' 'MSVNKVILVGNVGKDPEIRHLDSGVSVANFPLATSESYIAKSG' A
#
# COMPACT_ATOMS: atom_id res chain seq x y z
N MET A 1 17.60 -19.38 6.21
CA MET A 1 16.61 -18.79 5.27
C MET A 1 15.64 -17.94 6.06
N SER A 2 15.30 -16.73 5.63
CA SER A 2 14.28 -15.87 6.25
C SER A 2 13.28 -15.38 5.21
N VAL A 3 12.06 -15.08 5.64
CA VAL A 3 10.97 -14.58 4.79
C VAL A 3 10.59 -13.18 5.24
N ASN A 4 10.58 -12.23 4.31
CA ASN A 4 9.96 -10.93 4.50
C ASN A 4 8.68 -10.88 3.63
N LYS A 5 7.51 -10.87 4.29
CA LYS A 5 6.20 -10.91 3.63
C LYS A 5 5.30 -9.85 4.26
N VAL A 6 4.64 -9.07 3.40
CA VAL A 6 3.66 -8.04 3.78
C VAL A 6 2.35 -8.33 3.07
N ILE A 7 1.22 -8.25 3.81
CA ILE A 7 -0.14 -8.34 3.27
C ILE A 7 -0.90 -7.11 3.77
N LEU A 8 -1.45 -6.31 2.85
CA LEU A 8 -2.24 -5.13 3.16
C LEU A 8 -3.57 -5.20 2.41
N VAL A 9 -4.66 -4.82 3.08
CA VAL A 9 -6.00 -4.68 2.49
C VAL A 9 -6.53 -3.32 2.89
N GLY A 10 -7.03 -2.56 1.93
CA GLY A 10 -7.45 -1.18 2.15
C GLY A 10 -8.01 -0.55 0.89
N ASN A 11 -8.27 0.76 0.98
CA ASN A 11 -8.82 1.54 -0.12
C ASN A 11 -7.73 2.32 -0.84
N VAL A 12 -7.77 2.34 -2.16
CA VAL A 12 -6.86 3.16 -2.97
C VAL A 12 -7.29 4.63 -2.86
N GLY A 13 -6.37 5.50 -2.45
CA GLY A 13 -6.71 6.92 -2.17
C GLY A 13 -6.82 7.82 -3.40
N LYS A 14 -6.20 7.42 -4.52
CA LYS A 14 -6.28 8.09 -5.82
C LYS A 14 -5.84 7.12 -6.92
N ASP A 15 -6.17 7.43 -8.16
CA ASP A 15 -5.73 6.66 -9.32
C ASP A 15 -4.19 6.46 -9.30
N PRO A 16 -3.69 5.25 -9.64
CA PRO A 16 -2.27 5.01 -9.70
C PRO A 16 -1.56 5.88 -10.72
N GLU A 17 -0.42 6.44 -10.33
CA GLU A 17 0.50 7.11 -11.24
C GLU A 17 1.40 6.05 -11.92
N ILE A 18 1.32 5.97 -13.25
CA ILE A 18 2.12 5.03 -14.04
C ILE A 18 3.32 5.76 -14.65
N ARG A 19 4.51 5.21 -14.46
CA ARG A 19 5.76 5.72 -15.05
C ARG A 19 6.50 4.59 -15.75
N HIS A 20 7.08 4.88 -16.91
CA HIS A 20 7.99 3.99 -17.61
C HIS A 20 9.42 4.47 -17.37
N LEU A 21 10.27 3.59 -16.83
CA LEU A 21 11.68 3.87 -16.64
C LEU A 21 12.44 3.66 -17.94
N ASP A 22 13.62 4.28 -18.07
CA ASP A 22 14.49 4.16 -19.26
C ASP A 22 14.88 2.71 -19.58
N SER A 23 14.81 1.81 -18.58
CA SER A 23 15.00 0.37 -18.73
C SER A 23 13.80 -0.38 -19.33
N GLY A 24 12.71 0.31 -19.67
CA GLY A 24 11.46 -0.27 -20.18
C GLY A 24 10.55 -0.84 -19.08
N VAL A 25 10.92 -0.70 -17.81
CA VAL A 25 10.12 -1.18 -16.67
C VAL A 25 8.98 -0.21 -16.39
N SER A 26 7.76 -0.75 -16.23
CA SER A 26 6.59 0.02 -15.81
C SER A 26 6.45 -0.02 -14.29
N VAL A 27 6.32 1.15 -13.67
CA VAL A 27 6.14 1.31 -12.22
C VAL A 27 4.80 2.00 -11.98
N ALA A 28 4.00 1.44 -11.06
CA ALA A 28 2.77 2.04 -10.58
C ALA A 28 2.95 2.50 -9.13
N ASN A 29 2.61 3.76 -8.85
CA ASN A 29 2.61 4.32 -7.51
C ASN A 29 1.21 4.76 -7.11
N PHE A 30 0.69 4.24 -6.00
CA PHE A 30 -0.62 4.64 -5.46
C PHE A 30 -0.61 4.61 -3.92
N PRO A 31 -1.34 5.51 -3.24
CA PRO A 31 -1.53 5.43 -1.81
C PRO A 31 -2.61 4.39 -1.46
N LEU A 32 -2.37 3.60 -0.41
CA LEU A 32 -3.32 2.64 0.15
C LEU A 32 -3.70 3.07 1.58
N ALA A 33 -4.96 3.43 1.78
CA ALA A 33 -5.50 3.72 3.10
C ALA A 33 -5.90 2.41 3.78
N THR A 34 -5.31 2.15 4.95
CA THR A 34 -5.72 1.09 5.88
C THR A 34 -6.34 1.72 7.11
N SER A 35 -7.23 0.99 7.77
CA SER A 35 -7.87 1.45 9.00
C SER A 35 -7.74 0.37 10.05
N GLU A 36 -7.42 0.79 11.26
CA GLU A 36 -7.44 -0.04 12.45
C GLU A 36 -8.57 0.47 13.35
N SER A 37 -9.29 -0.45 13.99
CA SER A 37 -10.27 -0.12 15.01
C SER A 37 -9.88 -0.86 16.28
N TYR A 38 -9.63 -0.09 17.34
CA TYR A 38 -9.32 -0.61 18.65
C TYR A 38 -10.19 0.10 19.70
N ILE A 39 -10.51 -0.61 20.78
CA ILE A 39 -11.20 -0.02 21.93
C ILE A 39 -10.14 0.59 22.83
N ALA A 40 -10.22 1.90 23.07
CA ALA A 40 -9.33 2.58 24.01
C ALA A 40 -9.67 2.16 25.45
N LYS A 41 -8.66 2.12 26.33
CA LYS A 41 -8.80 1.67 27.73
C LYS A 41 -9.86 2.43 28.54
N SER A 42 -10.23 3.64 28.14
CA SER A 42 -11.16 4.49 28.88
C SER A 42 -12.63 4.32 28.50
N GLY A 43 -12.96 3.64 27.40
CA GLY A 43 -14.31 3.70 26.81
C GLY A 43 -14.58 5.02 26.15
#